data_AF-A0A1H8NGX5-F1
#
_entry.id   AF-A0A1H8NGX5-F1
#
_cell.length_a   1.000
_cell.length_b   1.000
_cell.length_c   1.000
_cell.angle_alpha   90.00
_cell.angle_beta   90.00
_cell.angle_gamma   90.00
#
_symmetry.space_group_name_H-M   'P 1'
#
loop_
_entity.id
_entity.type
_entity.pdbx_description
1 polymer ?
#
loop_
_entity_poly.entity_id
_entity_poly.type
_entity_poly.pdbx_seq_one_letter_code
_entity_poly.pdbx_strand_id
1 'polypeptide(L)'
;MFRSFWRMSASRSSFFNSILYDLKILNLISCHQLILLVNTQNIQDSFDCHRAMPEVSLSEYVRCRKIELGEWVMTRRRIYLDKCFWICLRDTRIGRINDPVAHKLLDGFLRGVCQDRLICPISDVLFLELLKQTDLQTRLATAELIDELSRGVTLIPHQERVAAEITHFLYAQSGYTVHDLELLTWSKVSYILGIQ
;
A
#
# COMPACT_ATOMS: atom_id res chain seq x y z
N MET A 1 16.22 33.08 20.41
CA MET A 1 15.87 33.84 19.19
C MET A 1 15.44 32.87 18.10
N PHE A 2 14.26 32.26 18.23
CA PHE A 2 13.67 31.39 17.21
C PHE A 2 12.19 31.73 17.09
N ARG A 3 11.89 32.62 16.14
CA ARG A 3 10.55 32.87 15.61
C ARG A 3 10.70 32.99 14.10
N SER A 4 9.64 32.57 13.41
CA SER A 4 9.30 32.77 12.00
C SER A 4 10.06 31.99 10.93
N PHE A 5 9.58 30.78 10.61
CA PHE A 5 9.43 30.37 9.20
C PHE A 5 8.31 29.31 9.02
N TRP A 6 7.11 29.62 9.51
CA TRP A 6 5.89 28.92 9.13
C TRP A 6 4.79 29.97 8.91
N ARG A 7 4.74 30.49 7.68
CA ARG A 7 3.56 31.17 7.15
C ARG A 7 3.53 30.99 5.65
N MET A 8 3.12 29.80 5.21
CA MET A 8 2.50 29.61 3.92
C MET A 8 1.18 28.90 4.13
N SER A 9 0.13 29.73 4.13
CA SER A 9 -1.25 29.35 3.89
C SER A 9 -1.32 28.76 2.48
N ALA A 10 -1.21 27.44 2.38
CA ALA A 10 -1.64 26.68 1.22
C ALA A 10 -2.81 25.82 1.69
N SER A 11 -3.99 26.06 1.11
CA SER A 11 -5.17 25.24 1.39
C SER A 11 -4.82 23.78 1.13
N ARG A 12 -5.28 22.87 1.99
CA ARG A 12 -5.06 21.42 1.85
C ARG A 12 -5.40 20.89 0.45
N SER A 13 -6.22 21.59 -0.34
CA SER A 13 -6.51 21.26 -1.74
C SER A 13 -5.32 21.43 -2.71
N SER A 14 -4.39 22.37 -2.50
CA SER A 14 -3.34 22.66 -3.50
C SER A 14 -2.18 21.66 -3.47
N PHE A 15 -1.83 21.15 -2.28
CA PHE A 15 -0.79 20.12 -2.13
C PHE A 15 -1.27 18.76 -2.65
N PHE A 16 -2.54 18.42 -2.42
CA PHE A 16 -3.17 17.21 -2.93
C PHE A 16 -3.34 17.24 -4.46
N ASN A 17 -3.70 18.39 -5.04
CA ASN A 17 -3.75 18.53 -6.48
C ASN A 17 -2.37 18.36 -7.13
N SER A 18 -1.28 18.85 -6.52
CA SER A 18 0.07 18.64 -7.05
C SER A 18 0.46 17.16 -7.14
N ILE A 19 0.07 16.34 -6.15
CA ILE A 19 0.38 14.90 -6.12
C ILE A 19 -0.50 14.11 -7.10
N LEU A 20 -1.77 14.52 -7.27
CA LEU A 20 -2.69 13.94 -8.26
C LEU A 20 -2.36 14.34 -9.71
N TYR A 21 -1.77 15.52 -9.93
CA TYR A 21 -1.30 15.95 -11.26
C TYR A 21 -0.01 15.21 -11.67
N ASP A 22 0.90 14.92 -10.73
CA ASP A 22 2.11 14.13 -10.99
C ASP A 22 1.80 12.67 -11.39
N LEU A 23 0.64 12.13 -10.99
CA LEU A 23 0.20 10.76 -11.31
C LEU A 23 -0.58 10.64 -12.63
N LYS A 24 -0.78 11.74 -13.38
CA LYS A 24 -1.55 11.76 -14.65
C LYS A 24 -0.73 11.98 -15.91
N ILE A 25 0.60 12.05 -15.84
CA ILE A 25 1.45 12.22 -17.03
C ILE A 25 2.28 10.96 -17.23
N LEU A 26 1.76 10.04 -18.07
CA LEU A 26 2.45 9.39 -19.19
C LEU A 26 1.57 8.26 -19.75
N ASN A 27 0.71 8.62 -20.71
CA ASN A 27 0.24 7.69 -21.74
C ASN A 27 1.39 7.50 -22.74
N LEU A 28 1.94 6.27 -22.87
CA LEU A 28 2.54 5.71 -24.11
C LEU A 28 3.04 4.24 -23.89
N ILE A 29 2.12 3.29 -24.07
CA ILE A 29 2.17 2.03 -24.84
C ILE A 29 3.51 1.23 -24.93
N SER A 30 3.59 0.06 -24.28
CA SER A 30 3.44 -1.28 -24.91
C SER A 30 4.19 -2.39 -24.18
N CYS A 31 3.46 -3.26 -23.48
CA CYS A 31 3.67 -4.71 -23.53
C CYS A 31 2.35 -5.38 -23.14
N HIS A 32 1.56 -5.65 -24.17
CA HIS A 32 0.29 -6.39 -24.24
C HIS A 32 -0.22 -7.09 -22.95
N GLN A 33 -1.26 -6.48 -22.36
CA GLN A 33 -2.57 -7.15 -22.20
C GLN A 33 -2.73 -8.24 -21.11
N LEU A 34 -2.19 -8.05 -19.90
CA LEU A 34 -2.41 -9.02 -18.81
C LEU A 34 -2.69 -8.51 -17.38
N ILE A 35 -3.03 -7.24 -17.15
CA ILE A 35 -3.57 -6.83 -15.83
C ILE A 35 -4.71 -5.81 -16.02
N LEU A 36 -5.87 -6.32 -16.39
CA LEU A 36 -7.15 -5.62 -16.24
C LEU A 36 -7.84 -5.92 -14.90
N LEU A 37 -7.20 -6.57 -13.92
CA LEU A 37 -7.90 -7.11 -12.75
C LEU A 37 -7.08 -7.11 -11.44
N VAL A 38 -6.57 -5.98 -10.97
CA VAL A 38 -6.47 -5.73 -9.51
C VAL A 38 -6.84 -4.28 -9.23
N ASN A 39 -8.15 -4.09 -9.13
CA ASN A 39 -8.91 -2.96 -8.56
C ASN A 39 -8.13 -1.83 -7.89
N THR A 40 -7.80 -0.81 -8.68
CA THR A 40 -8.24 0.56 -8.39
C THR A 40 -9.75 0.61 -8.63
N GLN A 41 -10.54 0.06 -7.70
CA GLN A 41 -11.96 0.38 -7.68
C GLN A 41 -12.03 1.89 -7.41
N ASN A 42 -12.60 2.67 -8.34
CA ASN A 42 -12.71 4.11 -8.18
C ASN A 42 -13.34 4.37 -6.80
N ILE A 43 -12.86 5.36 -6.03
CA ILE A 43 -13.45 5.70 -4.73
C ILE A 43 -14.98 5.87 -4.90
N GLN A 44 -15.38 6.43 -6.04
CA GLN A 44 -16.77 6.54 -6.49
C GLN A 44 -17.49 5.18 -6.58
N ASP A 45 -16.90 4.19 -7.25
CA ASP A 45 -17.47 2.85 -7.38
C ASP A 45 -17.65 2.17 -6.02
N SER A 46 -16.73 2.37 -5.07
CA SER A 46 -16.87 1.81 -3.72
C SER A 46 -18.03 2.46 -2.96
N PHE A 47 -18.23 3.78 -3.11
CA PHE A 47 -19.37 4.46 -2.53
C PHE A 47 -20.69 4.03 -3.19
N ASP A 48 -20.69 3.83 -4.50
CA ASP A 48 -21.88 3.39 -5.25
C ASP A 48 -22.27 1.96 -4.89
N CYS A 49 -21.28 1.06 -4.71
CA CYS A 49 -21.50 -0.30 -4.21
C CYS A 49 -22.09 -0.32 -2.80
N HIS A 50 -21.56 0.46 -1.86
CA HIS A 50 -22.13 0.53 -0.50
C HIS A 50 -23.53 1.16 -0.51
N ARG A 51 -23.75 2.21 -1.30
CA ARG A 51 -25.06 2.87 -1.45
C ARG A 51 -26.15 1.94 -2.00
N ALA A 52 -25.76 0.93 -2.78
CA ALA A 52 -26.68 -0.09 -3.29
C ALA A 52 -27.14 -1.11 -2.23
N MET A 53 -26.51 -1.14 -1.04
CA MET A 53 -26.82 -2.05 0.08
C MET A 53 -27.13 -1.26 1.37
N PRO A 54 -28.22 -0.48 1.42
CA PRO A 54 -28.53 0.42 2.54
C PRO A 54 -28.75 -0.31 3.88
N GLU A 55 -29.02 -1.61 3.86
CA GLU A 55 -29.16 -2.48 5.03
C GLU A 55 -27.82 -2.77 5.75
N VAL A 56 -26.67 -2.59 5.08
CA VAL A 56 -25.35 -2.80 5.66
C VAL A 56 -24.79 -1.45 6.14
N SER A 57 -24.51 -1.33 7.43
CA SER A 57 -23.87 -0.13 7.95
C SER A 57 -22.47 0.06 7.37
N LEU A 58 -22.01 1.30 7.27
CA LEU A 58 -20.66 1.61 6.76
C LEU A 58 -19.56 0.86 7.55
N SER A 59 -19.71 0.77 8.87
CA SER A 59 -18.75 0.06 9.72
C SER A 59 -18.69 -1.44 9.40
N GLU A 60 -19.85 -2.04 9.12
CA GLU A 60 -19.95 -3.46 8.76
C GLU A 60 -19.34 -3.72 7.37
N TYR A 61 -19.62 -2.85 6.40
CA TYR A 61 -19.01 -2.91 5.07
C TYR A 61 -17.48 -2.83 5.14
N VAL A 62 -16.93 -1.85 5.86
CA VAL A 62 -15.48 -1.70 6.05
C VAL A 62 -14.87 -2.93 6.71
N ARG A 63 -15.55 -3.50 7.72
CA ARG A 63 -15.11 -4.72 8.41
C ARG A 63 -15.01 -5.90 7.45
N CYS A 64 -16.04 -6.14 6.64
CA CYS A 64 -16.03 -7.21 5.63
C CYS A 64 -14.89 -7.04 4.62
N ARG A 65 -14.67 -5.82 4.11
CA ARG A 65 -13.58 -5.53 3.16
C ARG A 65 -12.19 -5.73 3.77
N LYS A 66 -12.01 -5.40 5.06
CA LYS A 66 -10.75 -5.67 5.78
C LYS A 66 -10.51 -7.17 5.90
N ILE A 67 -11.53 -7.96 6.23
CA ILE A 67 -11.43 -9.41 6.34
C ILE A 67 -11.09 -10.03 4.98
N GLU A 68 -11.83 -9.66 3.92
CA GLU A 68 -11.58 -10.14 2.54
C GLU A 68 -10.14 -9.84 2.09
N LEU A 69 -9.64 -8.63 2.38
CA LEU A 69 -8.25 -8.28 2.09
C LEU A 69 -7.29 -9.17 2.89
N GLY A 70 -7.56 -9.37 4.18
CA GLY A 70 -6.75 -10.24 5.03
C GLY A 70 -6.69 -11.67 4.50
N GLU A 71 -7.83 -12.26 4.17
CA GLU A 71 -7.92 -13.60 3.58
C GLU A 71 -7.12 -13.69 2.28
N TRP A 72 -7.27 -12.69 1.41
CA TRP A 72 -6.48 -12.59 0.18
C TRP A 72 -4.98 -12.51 0.47
N VAL A 73 -4.53 -11.71 1.44
CA VAL A 73 -3.10 -11.65 1.79
C VAL A 73 -2.59 -12.97 2.35
N MET A 74 -3.41 -13.65 3.16
CA MET A 74 -3.02 -14.86 3.88
C MET A 74 -2.80 -16.08 2.99
N THR A 75 -3.40 -16.13 1.80
CA THR A 75 -3.15 -17.21 0.82
C THR A 75 -1.81 -17.06 0.09
N ARG A 76 -1.09 -15.95 0.29
CA ARG A 76 0.18 -15.63 -0.38
C ARG A 76 1.33 -15.62 0.61
N ARG A 77 2.54 -15.89 0.13
CA ARG A 77 3.75 -15.69 0.95
C ARG A 77 4.00 -14.19 1.13
N ARG A 78 4.01 -13.70 2.36
CA ARG A 78 4.30 -12.30 2.67
C ARG A 78 5.80 -12.15 2.92
N ILE A 79 6.48 -11.32 2.14
CA ILE A 79 7.91 -11.06 2.33
C ILE A 79 8.10 -9.58 2.60
N TYR A 80 8.44 -9.24 3.85
CA TYR A 80 8.81 -7.88 4.21
C TYR A 80 10.24 -7.59 3.78
N LEU A 81 10.39 -6.49 3.05
CA LEU A 81 11.68 -6.03 2.57
C LEU A 81 12.11 -4.82 3.40
N ASP A 82 13.35 -4.88 3.88
CA ASP A 82 14.00 -3.71 4.46
C ASP A 82 14.24 -2.63 3.39
N LYS A 83 14.36 -1.37 3.80
CA LYS A 83 14.60 -0.23 2.91
C LYS A 83 15.80 -0.44 1.98
N CYS A 84 16.90 -1.02 2.48
CA CYS A 84 18.09 -1.27 1.67
C CYS A 84 17.81 -2.25 0.53
N PHE A 85 16.92 -3.22 0.73
CA PHE A 85 16.49 -4.13 -0.33
C PHE A 85 15.64 -3.40 -1.37
N TRP A 86 14.69 -2.55 -0.97
CA TRP A 86 13.93 -1.73 -1.93
C TRP A 86 14.84 -0.84 -2.79
N ILE A 87 15.85 -0.21 -2.17
CA ILE A 87 16.87 0.59 -2.86
C ILE A 87 17.64 -0.28 -3.86
N CYS A 88 18.13 -1.44 -3.43
CA CYS A 88 18.87 -2.37 -4.29
C CYS A 88 18.04 -2.84 -5.49
N LEU A 89 16.80 -3.27 -5.26
CA LEU A 89 15.89 -3.74 -6.30
C LEU A 89 15.52 -2.61 -7.29
N ARG A 90 15.29 -1.40 -6.79
CA ARG A 90 15.07 -0.21 -7.63
C ARG A 90 16.29 0.06 -8.49
N ASP A 91 17.47 0.16 -7.88
CA ASP A 91 18.72 0.52 -8.57
C ASP A 91 19.12 -0.55 -9.59
N THR A 92 18.81 -1.82 -9.33
CA THR A 92 18.90 -2.90 -10.31
C THR A 92 17.96 -2.65 -11.49
N ARG A 93 16.68 -2.35 -11.24
CA ARG A 93 15.68 -2.15 -12.31
C ARG A 93 15.99 -0.96 -13.21
N ILE A 94 16.49 0.14 -12.65
CA ILE A 94 16.88 1.32 -13.44
C ILE A 94 18.31 1.22 -14.01
N GLY A 95 18.96 0.07 -13.89
CA GLY A 95 20.27 -0.21 -14.48
C GLY A 95 21.48 0.44 -13.78
N ARG A 96 21.31 0.95 -12.55
CA ARG A 96 22.43 1.49 -11.72
C ARG A 96 23.28 0.38 -11.10
N ILE A 97 22.68 -0.77 -10.80
CA ILE A 97 23.39 -1.96 -10.32
C ILE A 97 23.45 -2.97 -11.46
N ASN A 98 24.66 -3.32 -11.89
CA ASN A 98 24.90 -4.35 -12.90
C ASN A 98 25.49 -5.61 -12.28
N ASP A 99 24.76 -6.18 -11.31
CA ASP A 99 25.11 -7.43 -10.64
C ASP A 99 24.12 -8.54 -11.05
N PRO A 100 24.59 -9.68 -11.59
CA PRO A 100 23.71 -10.79 -11.98
C PRO A 100 22.89 -11.36 -10.81
N VAL A 101 23.41 -11.32 -9.59
CA VAL A 101 22.68 -11.83 -8.41
C VAL A 101 21.50 -10.91 -8.08
N ALA A 102 21.71 -9.60 -8.09
CA ALA A 102 20.65 -8.61 -7.90
C ALA A 102 19.54 -8.71 -8.96
N HIS A 103 19.90 -8.91 -10.23
CA HIS A 103 18.94 -9.14 -11.31
C HIS A 103 18.12 -10.41 -11.09
N LYS A 104 18.80 -11.52 -10.75
CA LYS A 104 18.13 -12.79 -10.46
C LYS A 104 17.17 -12.68 -9.27
N LEU A 105 17.53 -11.89 -8.26
CA LEU A 105 16.69 -11.62 -7.10
C LEU A 105 15.44 -10.83 -7.49
N LEU A 106 15.60 -9.72 -8.22
CA LEU A 106 14.49 -8.92 -8.73
C LEU A 106 13.52 -9.76 -9.57
N ASP A 107 14.04 -10.52 -10.54
CA ASP A 107 13.24 -11.43 -11.37
C ASP A 107 12.50 -12.48 -10.55
N GLY A 108 13.11 -12.96 -9.46
CA GLY A 108 12.49 -13.90 -8.53
C GLY A 108 11.25 -13.31 -7.86
N PHE A 109 11.35 -12.06 -7.37
CA PHE A 109 10.21 -11.34 -6.79
C PHE A 109 9.12 -11.07 -7.82
N LEU A 110 9.48 -10.50 -8.98
CA LEU A 110 8.52 -10.18 -10.05
C LEU A 110 7.76 -11.42 -10.52
N ARG A 111 8.46 -12.54 -10.78
CA ARG A 111 7.80 -13.80 -11.13
C ARG A 111 6.93 -14.34 -10.01
N GLY A 112 7.38 -14.25 -8.76
CA GLY A 112 6.62 -14.71 -7.60
C GLY A 112 5.30 -13.96 -7.43
N VAL A 113 5.32 -12.63 -7.62
CA VAL A 113 4.14 -11.78 -7.55
C VAL A 113 3.23 -11.98 -8.77
N CYS A 114 3.80 -12.06 -9.97
CA CYS A 114 3.06 -12.33 -11.21
C CYS A 114 2.30 -13.67 -11.16
N GLN A 115 2.91 -14.68 -10.54
CA GLN A 115 2.30 -16.00 -10.31
C GLN A 115 1.41 -16.05 -9.07
N ASP A 116 1.16 -14.92 -8.42
CA ASP A 116 0.28 -14.80 -7.26
C ASP A 116 0.71 -15.66 -6.06
N ARG A 117 2.02 -15.97 -5.97
CA ARG A 117 2.60 -16.82 -4.91
C ARG A 117 3.11 -16.03 -3.72
N LEU A 118 3.51 -14.78 -3.96
CA LEU A 118 4.02 -13.90 -2.92
C LEU A 118 3.56 -12.47 -3.12
N ILE A 119 3.62 -11.70 -2.06
CA ILE A 119 3.52 -10.24 -2.07
C ILE A 119 4.61 -9.67 -1.16
N CYS A 120 4.98 -8.42 -1.42
CA CYS A 120 5.89 -7.64 -0.58
C CYS A 120 5.16 -6.44 0.02
N PRO A 121 4.41 -6.62 1.12
CA PRO A 121 3.72 -5.52 1.77
C PRO A 121 4.72 -4.48 2.28
N ILE A 122 4.31 -3.22 2.23
CA ILE A 122 5.09 -2.12 2.81
C ILE A 122 4.59 -1.76 4.21
N SER A 123 5.39 -0.99 4.95
CA SER A 123 4.95 -0.28 6.14
C SER A 123 4.52 1.15 5.81
N ASP A 124 3.71 1.72 6.69
CA ASP A 124 3.41 3.15 6.74
C ASP A 124 4.70 4.01 6.77
N VAL A 125 5.70 3.59 7.55
CA VAL A 125 6.99 4.28 7.63
C VAL A 125 7.70 4.32 6.28
N LEU A 126 7.81 3.19 5.57
CA LEU A 126 8.47 3.15 4.26
C LEU A 126 7.74 4.05 3.25
N PHE A 127 6.42 4.05 3.28
CA PHE A 127 5.61 4.93 2.43
C PHE A 127 5.84 6.41 2.74
N LEU A 128 5.86 6.79 4.02
CA LEU A 128 6.15 8.17 4.43
C LEU A 128 7.58 8.60 4.09
N GLU A 129 8.54 7.68 4.08
CA GLU A 129 9.90 7.95 3.62
C GLU A 129 9.96 8.20 2.11
N LEU A 130 9.23 7.41 1.32
CA LEU A 130 9.10 7.62 -0.13
C LEU A 130 8.57 9.03 -0.44
N LEU A 131 7.55 9.50 0.29
CA LEU A 131 6.98 10.84 0.11
C LEU A 131 7.96 11.98 0.42
N LYS A 132 8.99 11.72 1.23
CA LYS A 132 10.04 12.70 1.57
C LYS A 132 11.18 12.73 0.56
N GLN A 133 11.25 11.78 -0.38
CA GLN A 133 12.30 11.76 -1.39
C GLN A 133 12.16 12.93 -2.36
N THR A 134 13.26 13.66 -2.57
CA THR A 134 13.31 14.83 -3.45
C THR A 134 13.64 14.48 -4.89
N ASP A 135 14.45 13.44 -5.11
CA ASP A 135 14.81 12.97 -6.45
C ASP A 135 13.61 12.27 -7.11
N LEU A 136 13.03 12.93 -8.12
CA LEU A 136 11.81 12.46 -8.78
C LEU A 136 12.01 11.11 -9.48
N GLN A 137 13.17 10.89 -10.09
CA GLN A 137 13.46 9.67 -10.84
C GLN A 137 13.48 8.44 -9.93
N THR A 138 14.24 8.49 -8.82
CA THR A 138 14.25 7.38 -7.86
C THR A 138 12.93 7.25 -7.11
N ARG A 139 12.23 8.35 -6.83
CA ARG A 139 10.91 8.31 -6.20
C ARG A 139 9.89 7.57 -7.06
N LEU A 140 9.78 7.90 -8.34
CA LEU A 140 8.88 7.22 -9.28
C LEU A 140 9.25 5.74 -9.44
N ALA A 141 10.53 5.44 -9.67
CA ALA A 141 10.97 4.05 -9.82
C ALA A 141 10.75 3.20 -8.56
N THR A 142 10.80 3.83 -7.37
CA THR A 142 10.47 3.16 -6.09
C THR A 142 8.96 2.96 -5.96
N ALA A 143 8.15 3.97 -6.29
CA ALA A 143 6.69 3.88 -6.24
C ALA A 143 6.17 2.77 -7.17
N GLU A 144 6.64 2.73 -8.41
CA GLU A 144 6.30 1.68 -9.37
C GLU A 144 6.70 0.28 -8.86
N LEU A 145 7.88 0.15 -8.24
CA LEU A 145 8.33 -1.12 -7.65
C LEU A 145 7.39 -1.59 -6.55
N ILE A 146 7.02 -0.64 -5.68
CA ILE A 146 6.16 -0.89 -4.53
C ILE A 146 4.77 -1.28 -5.03
N ASP A 147 4.19 -0.55 -5.98
CA ASP A 147 2.87 -0.86 -6.53
C ASP A 147 2.85 -2.26 -7.13
N GLU A 148 3.89 -2.63 -7.88
CA GLU A 148 4.02 -3.95 -8.49
C GLU A 148 4.18 -5.04 -7.43
N LEU A 149 5.17 -4.94 -6.54
CA LEU A 149 5.51 -6.01 -5.60
C LEU A 149 4.53 -6.12 -4.42
N SER A 150 3.96 -5.00 -3.96
CA SER A 150 3.03 -4.99 -2.83
C SER A 150 1.58 -5.23 -3.24
N ARG A 151 1.22 -5.03 -4.52
CA ARG A 151 -0.16 -5.05 -5.02
C ARG A 151 -1.06 -4.07 -4.26
N GLY A 152 -0.48 -2.94 -3.84
CA GLY A 152 -1.14 -1.91 -3.05
C GLY A 152 -1.48 -2.32 -1.61
N VAL A 153 -0.89 -3.41 -1.10
CA VAL A 153 -1.07 -3.88 0.28
C VAL A 153 -0.02 -3.26 1.20
N THR A 154 -0.48 -2.79 2.34
CA THR A 154 0.35 -2.29 3.43
C THR A 154 -0.07 -2.92 4.74
N LEU A 155 0.85 -2.91 5.71
CA LEU A 155 0.47 -3.02 7.11
C LEU A 155 -0.36 -1.81 7.54
N ILE A 156 -1.30 -2.03 8.45
CA ILE A 156 -1.93 -0.92 9.17
C ILE A 156 -0.85 -0.20 10.02
N PRO A 157 -1.03 1.10 10.27
CA PRO A 157 -0.09 1.88 11.07
C PRO A 157 0.23 1.25 12.42
N HIS A 158 1.43 1.46 12.93
CA HIS A 158 1.88 0.79 14.17
C HIS A 158 0.92 1.00 15.34
N GLN A 159 0.40 2.22 15.52
CA GLN A 159 -0.57 2.53 16.58
C GLN A 159 -1.88 1.74 16.43
N GLU A 160 -2.36 1.57 15.21
CA GLU A 160 -3.55 0.76 14.92
C GLU A 160 -3.29 -0.74 15.16
N ARG A 161 -2.08 -1.24 14.84
CA ARG A 161 -1.70 -2.63 15.16
C ARG A 161 -1.71 -2.90 16.66
N VAL A 162 -1.09 -2.02 17.44
CA VAL A 162 -1.06 -2.14 18.91
C VAL A 162 -2.49 -2.09 19.47
N ALA A 163 -3.33 -1.19 18.98
CA ALA A 163 -4.73 -1.14 19.38
C ALA A 163 -5.46 -2.44 19.03
N ALA A 164 -5.29 -2.97 17.81
CA ALA A 164 -5.91 -4.22 17.37
C ALA A 164 -5.44 -5.42 18.21
N GLU A 165 -4.15 -5.51 18.54
CA GLU A 165 -3.56 -6.54 19.42
C GLU A 165 -4.19 -6.53 20.82
N ILE A 166 -4.27 -5.35 21.44
CA ILE A 166 -4.88 -5.19 22.78
C ILE A 166 -6.36 -5.53 22.73
N THR A 167 -7.08 -4.99 21.75
CA THR A 167 -8.52 -5.25 21.59
C THR A 167 -8.79 -6.73 21.37
N HIS A 168 -8.02 -7.39 20.49
CA HIS A 168 -8.13 -8.83 20.26
C HIS A 168 -7.87 -9.63 21.53
N PHE A 169 -6.82 -9.29 22.29
CA PHE A 169 -6.52 -9.95 23.57
C PHE A 169 -7.68 -9.83 24.57
N LEU A 170 -8.25 -8.64 24.74
CA LEU A 170 -9.36 -8.42 25.68
C LEU A 170 -10.63 -9.19 25.28
N TYR A 171 -10.99 -9.18 23.99
CA TYR A 171 -12.17 -9.91 23.51
C TYR A 171 -12.00 -11.43 23.57
N ALA A 172 -10.80 -11.93 23.24
CA ALA A 172 -10.49 -13.36 23.34
C ALA A 172 -10.60 -13.87 24.79
N GLN A 173 -10.17 -13.09 25.77
CA GLN A 173 -10.31 -13.42 27.19
C GLN A 173 -11.76 -13.33 27.70
N SER A 174 -12.59 -12.52 27.04
CA SER A 174 -13.98 -12.26 27.44
C SER A 174 -14.98 -13.28 26.85
N GLY A 175 -14.52 -14.30 26.11
CA GLY A 175 -15.35 -15.35 25.54
C GLY A 175 -16.09 -14.98 24.24
N TYR A 176 -15.73 -13.86 23.61
CA TYR A 176 -16.26 -13.50 22.29
C TYR A 176 -15.53 -14.26 21.18
N THR A 177 -16.25 -14.59 20.10
CA THR A 177 -15.63 -15.08 18.86
C THR A 177 -14.86 -13.93 18.21
N VAL A 178 -13.54 -14.09 18.13
CA VAL A 178 -12.64 -13.12 17.51
C VAL A 178 -12.10 -13.67 16.18
N HIS A 179 -11.94 -12.79 15.19
CA HIS A 179 -11.22 -13.14 13.96
C HIS A 179 -9.72 -13.22 14.25
N ASP A 180 -9.01 -14.07 13.49
CA ASP A 180 -7.57 -14.16 13.57
C ASP A 180 -6.93 -12.78 13.39
N LEU A 181 -6.10 -12.40 14.37
CA LEU A 181 -5.45 -11.10 14.39
C LEU A 181 -4.66 -10.80 13.11
N GLU A 182 -4.03 -11.83 12.52
CA GLU A 182 -3.28 -11.69 11.26
C GLU A 182 -4.14 -11.10 10.14
N LEU A 183 -5.44 -11.43 10.07
CA LEU A 183 -6.36 -10.90 9.05
C LEU A 183 -6.60 -9.40 9.20
N LEU A 184 -6.47 -8.88 10.42
CA LEU A 184 -6.83 -7.50 10.77
C LEU A 184 -5.67 -6.52 10.60
N THR A 185 -4.45 -7.01 10.30
CA THR A 185 -3.23 -6.20 10.21
C THR A 185 -2.96 -5.57 8.85
N TRP A 186 -3.83 -5.82 7.86
CA TRP A 186 -3.65 -5.39 6.48
C TRP A 186 -4.55 -4.22 6.11
N SER A 187 -4.04 -3.36 5.23
CA SER A 187 -4.78 -2.24 4.64
C SER A 187 -4.28 -1.94 3.23
N LYS A 188 -4.89 -0.95 2.58
CA LYS A 188 -4.45 -0.41 1.29
C LYS A 188 -3.56 0.82 1.51
N VAL A 189 -2.53 0.97 0.68
CA VAL A 189 -1.57 2.08 0.78
C VAL A 189 -2.26 3.45 0.76
N SER A 190 -3.32 3.60 -0.04
CA SER A 190 -4.13 4.82 -0.14
C SER A 190 -4.74 5.27 1.20
N TYR A 191 -5.03 4.32 2.11
CA TYR A 191 -5.67 4.61 3.38
C TYR A 191 -4.70 5.17 4.43
N ILE A 192 -3.38 5.02 4.24
CA ILE A 192 -2.36 5.65 5.11
C ILE A 192 -2.48 7.18 5.08
N LEU A 193 -2.91 7.76 3.97
CA LEU A 193 -3.07 9.21 3.81
C LEU A 193 -4.35 9.78 4.48
N GLY A 194 -5.12 8.94 5.17
CA GLY A 194 -6.37 9.35 5.84
C GLY A 194 -7.55 9.52 4.89
N ILE A 195 -7.46 8.99 3.67
CA ILE A 195 -8.61 8.87 2.76
C ILE A 195 -9.36 7.60 3.20
N GLN A 196 -10.41 7.75 3.99
CA GLN A 196 -11.37 6.70 4.34
C GLN A 196 -12.68 6.93 3.60
#